data_AF-A0A8S3JSK8-F1
#
_entry.id   AF-A0A8S3JSK8-F1
#
_cell.length_a   1.000
_cell.length_b   1.000
_cell.length_c   1.000
_cell.angle_alpha   90.00
_cell.angle_beta   90.00
_cell.angle_gamma   90.00
#
_symmetry.space_group_name_H-M   'P 1'
#
loop_
_entity.id
_entity.type
_entity.pdbx_description
1 polymer ?
#
loop_
_entity_poly.entity_id
_entity_poly.type
_entity_poly.pdbx_seq_one_letter_code
_entity_poly.pdbx_strand_id
1 'polypeptide(L)'
;MSIIFFYLTLLSLSLTRACEIFAGMTCTCYESIDVRCTMPKIAPLAFVSPFAIRNFQTIDLKINSEEHIRLDPDYFILLNKLFTNTTQHSLSITLRFQNFYSFHAKTATFRNLFQNINTPYSRFIIELHPLKAKSIIFEPNTFDNLNVHELSIYADSLTSSFESIFNNTNILHLNIEGATVAHDPSLLSKFTGQIRSLK
;
A
#
# COMPACT_ATOMS: atom_id res chain seq x y z
N MET A 1 -22.70 5.10 47.14
CA MET A 1 -22.33 4.29 45.95
C MET A 1 -23.35 4.56 44.86
N SER A 2 -22.93 4.53 43.60
CA SER A 2 -23.81 4.46 42.41
C SER A 2 -24.38 5.75 41.83
N ILE A 3 -23.52 6.69 41.40
CA ILE A 3 -23.84 7.59 40.26
C ILE A 3 -22.64 7.73 39.30
N ILE A 4 -21.41 7.45 39.75
CA ILE A 4 -20.18 7.63 38.94
C ILE A 4 -19.96 6.50 37.90
N PHE A 5 -20.71 5.40 37.94
CA PHE A 5 -20.46 4.24 37.07
C PHE A 5 -21.22 4.24 35.73
N PHE A 6 -22.09 5.22 35.45
CA PHE A 6 -22.88 5.23 34.21
C PHE A 6 -22.32 6.12 33.09
N TYR A 7 -21.28 6.91 33.37
CA TYR A 7 -20.67 7.81 32.38
C TYR A 7 -19.40 7.27 31.72
N LEU A 8 -18.87 6.12 32.16
CA LEU A 8 -17.62 5.55 31.62
C LEU A 8 -17.80 4.46 30.56
N THR A 9 -19.03 4.23 30.08
CA THR A 9 -19.31 3.38 28.92
C THR A 9 -19.92 4.15 27.75
N LEU A 10 -19.72 5.46 27.68
CA LEU A 10 -19.60 6.15 26.39
C LEU A 10 -18.15 5.98 25.89
N LEU A 11 -17.74 4.72 25.73
CA LEU A 11 -16.60 4.39 24.89
C LEU A 11 -16.98 4.86 23.49
N SER A 12 -16.40 5.99 23.08
CA SER A 12 -16.01 6.31 21.70
C SER A 12 -16.56 5.33 20.66
N LEU A 13 -17.85 5.47 20.31
CA LEU A 13 -18.35 4.89 19.07
C LEU A 13 -17.69 5.71 17.96
N SER A 14 -16.48 5.31 17.57
CA SER A 14 -15.95 5.65 16.26
C SER A 14 -17.04 5.24 15.26
N LEU A 15 -17.59 6.21 14.52
CA LEU A 15 -18.67 5.94 13.57
C LEU A 15 -18.08 5.18 12.39
N THR A 16 -18.00 3.86 12.52
CA THR A 16 -17.71 2.96 11.41
C THR A 16 -18.96 2.83 10.56
N ARG A 17 -18.85 3.07 9.26
CA ARG A 17 -19.97 2.87 8.32
C ARG A 17 -19.48 2.08 7.12
N ALA A 18 -20.27 1.10 6.69
CA ALA A 18 -20.08 0.52 5.37
C ALA A 18 -20.16 1.65 4.33
N CYS A 19 -19.26 1.61 3.35
CA CYS A 19 -19.20 2.60 2.28
C CYS A 19 -18.87 1.90 0.95
N GLU A 20 -19.41 2.43 -0.13
CA GLU A 20 -19.13 1.93 -1.48
C GLU A 20 -18.09 2.84 -2.11
N ILE A 21 -16.84 2.37 -2.17
CA ILE A 21 -15.72 3.09 -2.78
C ILE A 21 -15.30 2.39 -4.06
N PHE A 22 -14.96 1.11 -3.97
CA PHE A 22 -14.53 0.32 -5.12
C PHE A 22 -15.55 -0.76 -5.49
N ALA A 23 -15.78 -0.94 -6.79
CA ALA A 23 -16.60 -2.01 -7.31
C ALA A 23 -15.95 -3.36 -6.97
N GLY A 24 -16.75 -4.31 -6.48
CA GLY A 24 -16.28 -5.63 -6.10
C GLY A 24 -15.48 -5.68 -4.79
N MET A 25 -15.43 -4.58 -4.01
CA MET A 25 -14.81 -4.55 -2.69
C MET A 25 -15.84 -4.27 -1.60
N THR A 26 -15.66 -4.89 -0.43
CA THR A 26 -16.38 -4.52 0.79
C THR A 26 -15.55 -3.49 1.55
N CYS A 27 -16.05 -2.25 1.68
CA CYS A 27 -15.31 -1.18 2.37
C CYS A 27 -16.02 -0.71 3.65
N THR A 28 -15.21 -0.40 4.65
CA THR A 28 -15.61 0.27 5.90
C THR A 28 -14.86 1.58 6.00
N CYS A 29 -15.61 2.66 6.20
CA CYS A 29 -15.09 4.01 6.39
C CYS A 29 -15.15 4.37 7.88
N TYR A 30 -14.04 4.91 8.39
CA TYR A 30 -13.90 5.35 9.78
C TYR A 30 -13.78 6.86 9.79
N GLU A 31 -14.80 7.54 10.31
CA GLU A 31 -14.82 9.00 10.50
C GLU A 31 -14.53 9.82 9.22
N SER A 32 -14.61 9.18 8.04
CA SER A 32 -14.18 9.71 6.73
C SER A 32 -12.70 10.08 6.61
N ILE A 33 -11.86 9.60 7.53
CA ILE A 33 -10.40 9.80 7.52
C ILE A 33 -9.69 8.52 7.08
N ASP A 34 -10.23 7.36 7.46
CA ASP A 34 -9.68 6.07 7.03
C ASP A 34 -10.70 5.25 6.24
N VAL A 35 -10.20 4.54 5.24
CA VAL A 35 -10.95 3.53 4.50
C VAL A 35 -10.23 2.21 4.56
N ARG A 36 -10.98 1.15 4.87
CA ARG A 36 -10.51 -0.23 4.82
C ARG A 36 -11.38 -1.01 3.86
N CYS A 37 -10.78 -1.55 2.80
CA CYS A 37 -11.49 -2.32 1.80
C CYS A 37 -10.93 -3.74 1.71
N THR A 38 -11.80 -4.73 1.57
CA THR A 38 -11.41 -6.11 1.30
C THR A 38 -11.93 -6.55 -0.06
N MET A 39 -11.06 -7.18 -0.84
CA MET A 39 -11.39 -7.79 -2.13
C MET A 39 -11.11 -9.30 -2.05
N PRO A 40 -12.09 -10.16 -2.38
CA PRO A 40 -11.96 -11.62 -2.27
C PRO A 40 -11.21 -12.28 -3.45
N LYS A 41 -10.84 -11.49 -4.45
CA LYS A 41 -10.04 -11.93 -5.61
C LYS A 41 -9.43 -10.71 -6.28
N ILE A 42 -8.21 -10.82 -6.78
CA ILE A 42 -7.59 -9.71 -7.53
C ILE A 42 -8.42 -9.34 -8.77
N ALA A 43 -8.84 -8.08 -8.88
CA ALA A 43 -9.59 -7.54 -10.00
C ALA A 43 -9.26 -6.04 -10.17
N PRO A 44 -9.27 -5.51 -11.41
CA PRO A 44 -8.95 -4.10 -11.66
C PRO A 44 -9.77 -3.18 -10.76
N LEU A 45 -9.10 -2.23 -10.10
CA LEU A 45 -9.78 -1.24 -9.28
C LEU A 45 -10.71 -0.41 -10.16
N ALA A 46 -11.96 -0.27 -9.72
CA ALA A 46 -12.96 0.55 -10.37
C ALA A 46 -13.83 1.22 -9.32
N PHE A 47 -14.32 2.40 -9.65
CA PHE A 47 -14.98 3.32 -8.74
C PHE A 47 -16.52 3.19 -8.85
N VAL A 48 -17.24 3.08 -7.74
CA VAL A 48 -18.74 3.08 -7.70
C VAL A 48 -19.28 4.52 -7.72
N SER A 49 -19.84 4.97 -8.85
CA SER A 49 -20.36 6.34 -9.06
C SER A 49 -21.72 6.60 -8.38
N PRO A 50 -22.06 7.85 -7.95
CA PRO A 50 -21.24 9.06 -8.00
C PRO A 50 -20.52 9.31 -6.67
N PHE A 51 -19.21 9.52 -6.78
CA PHE A 51 -18.32 9.80 -5.67
C PHE A 51 -18.69 11.13 -5.01
N ALA A 52 -19.27 11.07 -3.81
CA ALA A 52 -18.95 12.09 -2.83
C ALA A 52 -17.46 11.91 -2.51
N ILE A 53 -16.62 12.77 -3.07
CA ILE A 53 -15.17 12.82 -2.79
C ILE A 53 -15.00 12.83 -1.27
N ARG A 54 -14.46 11.74 -0.72
CA ARG A 54 -14.13 11.62 0.70
C ARG A 54 -12.61 11.74 0.83
N ASN A 55 -12.18 12.56 1.78
CA ASN A 55 -10.78 12.94 1.94
C ASN A 55 -10.13 12.00 2.95
N PHE A 56 -9.68 10.85 2.48
CA PHE A 56 -9.01 9.90 3.35
C PHE A 56 -7.55 10.33 3.59
N GLN A 57 -7.04 10.06 4.78
CA GLN A 57 -5.62 10.13 5.11
C GLN A 57 -5.01 8.72 5.04
N THR A 58 -5.77 7.70 5.41
CA THR A 58 -5.32 6.31 5.37
C THR A 58 -6.20 5.46 4.46
N ILE A 59 -5.56 4.69 3.59
CA ILE A 59 -6.19 3.69 2.73
C ILE A 59 -5.58 2.33 3.06
N ASP A 60 -6.40 1.38 3.43
CA ASP A 60 -6.01 0.01 3.72
C ASP A 60 -6.77 -0.94 2.81
N LEU A 61 -6.07 -1.56 1.85
CA LEU A 61 -6.67 -2.54 0.94
C LEU A 61 -6.14 -3.92 1.28
N LYS A 62 -7.06 -4.83 1.59
CA LYS A 62 -6.79 -6.24 1.75
C LYS A 62 -7.28 -7.01 0.53
N ILE A 63 -6.39 -7.73 -0.13
CA ILE A 63 -6.67 -8.66 -1.23
C ILE A 63 -6.49 -10.06 -0.66
N ASN A 64 -7.58 -10.79 -0.47
CA ASN A 64 -7.57 -12.19 -0.09
C ASN A 64 -7.84 -13.02 -1.34
N SER A 65 -6.86 -13.73 -1.90
CA SER A 65 -7.01 -14.36 -3.21
C SER A 65 -6.32 -15.71 -3.26
N GLU A 66 -7.07 -16.80 -3.41
CA GLU A 66 -6.54 -18.17 -3.59
C GLU A 66 -6.03 -18.43 -5.02
N GLU A 67 -5.37 -17.44 -5.63
CA GLU A 67 -4.89 -17.48 -7.01
C GLU A 67 -3.48 -16.88 -7.10
N HIS A 68 -2.91 -16.90 -8.30
CA HIS A 68 -1.69 -16.15 -8.60
C HIS A 68 -2.03 -14.66 -8.78
N ILE A 69 -1.29 -13.79 -8.10
CA ILE A 69 -1.46 -12.34 -8.18
C ILE A 69 -0.43 -11.80 -9.16
N ARG A 70 -0.92 -11.17 -10.24
CA ARG A 70 -0.10 -10.46 -11.22
C ARG A 70 -0.60 -9.02 -11.30
N LEU A 71 0.26 -8.08 -10.95
CA LEU A 71 -0.05 -6.67 -10.96
C LEU A 71 0.59 -6.03 -12.19
N ASP A 72 -0.24 -5.34 -12.96
CA ASP A 72 0.20 -4.57 -14.11
C ASP A 72 0.80 -3.22 -13.69
N PRO A 73 1.55 -2.54 -14.59
CA PRO A 73 2.03 -1.19 -14.33
C PRO A 73 0.88 -0.27 -13.90
N ASP A 74 1.15 0.61 -12.93
CA ASP A 74 0.20 1.62 -12.44
C ASP A 74 -1.14 1.07 -11.91
N TYR A 75 -1.19 -0.20 -11.49
CA TYR A 75 -2.41 -0.89 -11.03
C TYR A 75 -3.20 -0.10 -9.96
N PHE A 76 -2.48 0.59 -9.07
CA PHE A 76 -3.06 1.31 -7.94
C PHE A 76 -3.19 2.83 -8.16
N ILE A 77 -3.03 3.33 -9.38
CA ILE A 77 -3.07 4.78 -9.67
C ILE A 77 -4.39 5.44 -9.24
N LEU A 78 -5.50 4.70 -9.26
CA LEU A 78 -6.81 5.21 -8.85
C LEU A 78 -6.86 5.62 -7.38
N LEU A 79 -6.00 5.06 -6.51
CA LEU A 79 -5.98 5.41 -5.09
C LEU A 79 -5.65 6.88 -4.85
N ASN A 80 -4.90 7.51 -5.76
CA ASN A 80 -4.60 8.94 -5.66
C ASN A 80 -5.87 9.80 -5.66
N LYS A 81 -6.97 9.36 -6.30
CA LYS A 81 -8.22 10.13 -6.33
C LYS A 81 -8.95 10.16 -4.99
N LEU A 82 -8.56 9.30 -4.05
CA LEU A 82 -9.08 9.27 -2.68
C LEU A 82 -8.34 10.25 -1.75
N PHE A 83 -7.23 10.80 -2.22
CA PHE A 83 -6.53 11.90 -1.59
C PHE A 83 -6.95 13.21 -2.29
N THR A 84 -7.46 14.18 -1.54
CA THR A 84 -7.68 15.54 -2.08
C THR A 84 -6.42 16.41 -1.97
N ASN A 85 -6.48 17.63 -2.50
CA ASN A 85 -5.50 18.73 -2.36
C ASN A 85 -5.29 19.20 -0.89
N THR A 86 -5.32 18.29 0.07
CA THR A 86 -5.14 18.54 1.49
C THR A 86 -3.65 18.54 1.80
N THR A 87 -3.11 19.75 1.92
CA THR A 87 -1.68 20.06 2.00
C THR A 87 -1.06 19.95 3.40
N GLN A 88 -1.78 19.38 4.37
CA GLN A 88 -1.38 19.47 5.79
C GLN A 88 -1.34 18.15 6.55
N HIS A 89 -1.80 17.05 5.96
CA HIS A 89 -1.89 15.77 6.68
C HIS A 89 -0.97 14.72 6.09
N SER A 90 -0.45 13.87 6.97
CA SER A 90 0.23 12.64 6.60
C SER A 90 -0.71 11.72 5.85
N LEU A 91 -0.21 11.08 4.79
CA LEU A 91 -0.97 10.13 3.99
C LEU A 91 -0.36 8.74 4.08
N SER A 92 -1.20 7.71 4.11
CA SER A 92 -0.75 6.33 4.14
C SER A 92 -1.59 5.42 3.25
N ILE A 93 -0.90 4.56 2.48
CA ILE A 93 -1.50 3.42 1.78
C ILE A 93 -0.90 2.15 2.37
N THR A 94 -1.76 1.21 2.75
CA THR A 94 -1.40 -0.17 3.10
C THR A 94 -2.06 -1.11 2.11
N LEU A 95 -1.26 -1.98 1.49
CA LEU A 95 -1.73 -3.06 0.62
C LEU A 95 -1.36 -4.40 1.25
N ARG A 96 -2.37 -5.18 1.63
CA ARG A 96 -2.18 -6.52 2.19
C ARG A 96 -2.64 -7.57 1.19
N PHE A 97 -1.75 -8.45 0.79
CA PHE A 97 -2.06 -9.59 -0.06
C PHE A 97 -2.00 -10.86 0.79
N GLN A 98 -3.09 -11.63 0.81
CA GLN A 98 -3.24 -12.81 1.66
C GLN A 98 -3.72 -14.01 0.85
N ASN A 99 -3.29 -15.20 1.30
CA ASN A 99 -3.73 -16.50 0.80
C ASN A 99 -3.49 -16.75 -0.69
N PHE A 100 -2.45 -16.16 -1.28
CA PHE A 100 -2.10 -16.34 -2.70
C PHE A 100 -1.04 -17.42 -2.94
N TYR A 101 -0.99 -17.92 -4.18
CA TYR A 101 0.01 -18.93 -4.60
C TYR A 101 1.33 -18.32 -5.07
N SER A 102 1.28 -17.22 -5.82
CA SER A 102 2.45 -16.41 -6.16
C SER A 102 2.06 -14.94 -6.29
N PHE A 103 3.05 -14.07 -6.12
CA PHE A 103 2.92 -12.63 -6.29
C PHE A 103 3.93 -12.16 -7.33
N HIS A 104 3.47 -11.40 -8.31
CA HIS A 104 4.28 -10.84 -9.36
C HIS A 104 3.86 -9.39 -9.60
N ALA A 105 4.66 -8.44 -9.10
CA ALA A 105 4.54 -7.04 -9.45
C ALA A 105 5.45 -6.72 -10.63
N LYS A 106 4.87 -6.23 -11.73
CA LYS A 106 5.62 -5.81 -12.91
C LYS A 106 6.36 -4.50 -12.69
N THR A 107 7.23 -4.19 -13.63
CA THR A 107 7.89 -2.88 -13.77
C THR A 107 6.86 -1.75 -13.64
N ALA A 108 7.17 -0.74 -12.84
CA ALA A 108 6.31 0.43 -12.58
C ALA A 108 4.91 0.14 -12.01
N THR A 109 4.69 -1.01 -11.33
CA THR A 109 3.40 -1.31 -10.66
C THR A 109 2.95 -0.19 -9.71
N PHE A 110 3.90 0.43 -9.00
CA PHE A 110 3.60 1.43 -7.96
C PHE A 110 4.04 2.85 -8.31
N ARG A 111 4.55 3.10 -9.53
CA ARG A 111 5.20 4.35 -9.94
C ARG A 111 4.40 5.60 -9.63
N ASN A 112 3.11 5.58 -9.93
CA ASN A 112 2.27 6.77 -9.83
C ASN A 112 1.57 6.91 -8.48
N LEU A 113 1.86 6.11 -7.45
CA LEU A 113 1.28 6.33 -6.12
C LEU A 113 1.80 7.64 -5.50
N PHE A 114 0.91 8.37 -4.83
CA PHE A 114 1.18 9.69 -4.23
C PHE A 114 1.58 10.79 -5.22
N GLN A 115 1.49 10.53 -6.53
CA GLN A 115 1.83 11.50 -7.55
C GLN A 115 0.83 12.67 -7.53
N ASN A 116 1.34 13.89 -7.71
CA ASN A 116 0.58 15.13 -7.69
C ASN A 116 -0.12 15.43 -6.36
N ILE A 117 0.32 14.80 -5.27
CA ILE A 117 -0.21 15.02 -3.93
C ILE A 117 0.86 15.72 -3.09
N ASN A 118 0.56 16.93 -2.65
CA ASN A 118 1.44 17.68 -1.77
C ASN A 118 1.11 17.33 -0.31
N THR A 119 1.95 16.50 0.32
CA THR A 119 1.79 16.10 1.72
C THR A 119 3.12 16.24 2.46
N PRO A 120 3.11 16.66 3.75
CA PRO A 120 4.33 16.72 4.55
C PRO A 120 4.93 15.33 4.83
N TYR A 121 4.14 14.25 4.68
CA TYR A 121 4.60 12.89 4.94
C TYR A 121 3.75 11.85 4.22
N SER A 122 4.38 10.93 3.50
CA SER A 122 3.72 9.86 2.75
C SER A 122 4.33 8.50 3.10
N ARG A 123 3.47 7.54 3.47
CA ARG A 123 3.86 6.19 3.86
C ARG A 123 3.20 5.15 2.99
N PHE A 124 3.99 4.24 2.42
CA PHE A 124 3.51 3.12 1.65
C PHE A 124 3.92 1.80 2.32
N ILE A 125 2.95 0.92 2.54
CA ILE A 125 3.15 -0.39 3.17
C ILE A 125 2.65 -1.48 2.23
N ILE A 126 3.48 -2.50 2.02
CA ILE A 126 3.12 -3.73 1.32
C ILE A 126 3.32 -4.91 2.27
N GLU A 127 2.26 -5.68 2.52
CA GLU A 127 2.30 -6.90 3.31
C GLU A 127 1.94 -8.10 2.41
N LEU A 128 2.83 -9.10 2.38
CA LEU A 128 2.71 -10.28 1.53
C LEU A 128 2.65 -11.56 2.40
N HIS A 129 1.49 -12.21 2.41
CA HIS A 129 1.25 -13.45 3.15
C HIS A 129 0.83 -14.58 2.19
N PRO A 130 1.78 -15.27 1.54
CA PRO A 130 1.47 -16.37 0.63
C PRO A 130 0.96 -17.61 1.39
N LEU A 131 0.21 -18.50 0.72
CA LEU A 131 -0.13 -19.82 1.27
C LEU A 131 1.11 -20.71 1.43
N LYS A 132 2.11 -20.53 0.56
CA LYS A 132 3.38 -21.28 0.53
C LYS A 132 4.52 -20.39 0.03
N ALA A 133 5.71 -20.56 0.59
CA ALA A 133 6.84 -19.62 0.50
C ALA A 133 7.61 -19.56 -0.85
N LYS A 134 6.97 -19.60 -2.04
CA LYS A 134 7.75 -19.89 -3.26
C LYS A 134 7.65 -19.00 -4.50
N SER A 135 7.04 -17.82 -4.48
CA SER A 135 7.24 -16.88 -5.60
C SER A 135 6.73 -15.48 -5.29
N ILE A 136 7.58 -14.64 -4.70
CA ILE A 136 7.35 -13.20 -4.62
C ILE A 136 8.36 -12.53 -5.55
N ILE A 137 7.86 -12.03 -6.67
CA ILE A 137 8.67 -11.42 -7.73
C ILE A 137 8.30 -9.94 -7.83
N PHE A 138 9.30 -9.09 -7.65
CA PHE A 138 9.28 -7.69 -8.06
C PHE A 138 10.18 -7.58 -9.28
N GLU A 139 9.63 -7.22 -10.44
CA GLU A 139 10.43 -6.94 -11.64
C GLU A 139 11.37 -5.73 -11.43
N PRO A 140 12.38 -5.55 -12.30
CA PRO A 140 13.21 -4.36 -12.28
C PRO A 140 12.38 -3.07 -12.31
N ASN A 141 12.76 -2.08 -11.51
CA ASN A 141 12.06 -0.80 -11.35
C ASN A 141 10.56 -0.97 -11.03
N THR A 142 10.17 -1.94 -10.19
CA THR A 142 8.76 -2.08 -9.76
C THR A 142 8.22 -0.79 -9.11
N PHE A 143 9.10 -0.06 -8.42
CA PHE A 143 8.81 1.21 -7.76
C PHE A 143 9.27 2.43 -8.59
N ASP A 144 9.53 2.28 -9.90
CA ASP A 144 10.02 3.35 -10.78
C ASP A 144 9.41 4.73 -10.47
N ASN A 145 10.22 5.77 -10.25
CA ASN A 145 9.81 7.13 -9.92
C ASN A 145 8.90 7.30 -8.68
N LEU A 146 8.74 6.28 -7.83
CA LEU A 146 8.01 6.40 -6.57
C LEU A 146 8.73 7.40 -5.65
N ASN A 147 7.99 8.39 -5.15
CA ASN A 147 8.47 9.38 -4.20
C ASN A 147 7.67 9.31 -2.89
N VAL A 148 8.29 8.75 -1.85
CA VAL A 148 7.65 8.56 -0.54
C VAL A 148 8.61 8.81 0.61
N HIS A 149 8.05 9.19 1.77
CA HIS A 149 8.84 9.34 2.98
C HIS A 149 9.21 7.97 3.56
N GLU A 150 8.28 7.02 3.54
CA GLU A 150 8.52 5.68 4.03
C GLU A 150 7.93 4.63 3.10
N LEU A 151 8.72 3.61 2.78
CA LEU A 151 8.28 2.37 2.17
C LEU A 151 8.60 1.22 3.13
N SER A 152 7.59 0.46 3.53
CA SER A 152 7.76 -0.80 4.27
C SER A 152 7.29 -1.99 3.43
N ILE A 153 8.12 -3.03 3.33
CA ILE A 153 7.78 -4.29 2.67
C ILE A 153 7.93 -5.41 3.69
N TYR A 154 6.84 -6.12 3.96
CA TYR A 154 6.80 -7.30 4.81
C TYR A 154 6.56 -8.52 3.92
N ALA A 155 7.59 -9.34 3.72
CA ALA A 155 7.54 -10.48 2.81
C ALA A 155 8.52 -11.58 3.26
N ASP A 156 8.18 -12.85 3.04
CA ASP A 156 9.07 -13.96 3.44
C ASP A 156 10.33 -14.11 2.55
N SER A 157 10.30 -13.55 1.33
CA SER A 157 11.43 -13.58 0.40
C SER A 157 11.26 -12.54 -0.71
N LEU A 158 12.36 -11.97 -1.20
CA LEU A 158 12.40 -11.18 -2.44
C LEU A 158 13.39 -11.84 -3.40
N THR A 159 12.95 -12.19 -4.61
CA THR A 159 13.80 -12.94 -5.56
C THR A 159 14.75 -12.06 -6.37
N SER A 160 14.40 -10.79 -6.55
CA SER A 160 15.18 -9.83 -7.35
C SER A 160 16.16 -9.06 -6.46
N SER A 161 17.26 -8.58 -7.04
CA SER A 161 18.24 -7.80 -6.28
C SER A 161 17.70 -6.44 -5.86
N PHE A 162 18.26 -5.89 -4.78
CA PHE A 162 17.95 -4.56 -4.27
C PHE A 162 18.05 -3.49 -5.36
N GLU A 163 19.18 -3.47 -6.08
CA GLU A 163 19.45 -2.51 -7.13
C GLU A 163 18.47 -2.67 -8.30
N SER A 164 17.95 -3.87 -8.54
CA SER A 164 16.94 -4.09 -9.57
C SER A 164 15.58 -3.52 -9.15
N ILE A 165 15.14 -3.79 -7.93
CA ILE A 165 13.79 -3.45 -7.43
C ILE A 165 13.65 -1.93 -7.23
N PHE A 166 14.63 -1.30 -6.59
CA PHE A 166 14.54 0.07 -6.08
C PHE A 166 15.29 1.11 -6.91
N ASN A 167 15.71 0.75 -8.12
CA ASN A 167 16.32 1.72 -9.01
C ASN A 167 15.31 2.78 -9.47
N ASN A 168 15.83 3.99 -9.71
CA ASN A 168 15.04 5.18 -10.06
C ASN A 168 13.92 5.52 -9.05
N THR A 169 14.13 5.27 -7.76
CA THR A 169 13.19 5.63 -6.69
C THR A 169 13.67 6.83 -5.86
N ASN A 170 12.78 7.48 -5.14
CA ASN A 170 13.12 8.45 -4.09
C ASN A 170 12.37 8.10 -2.80
N ILE A 171 13.04 7.38 -1.91
CA ILE A 171 12.47 6.83 -0.67
C ILE A 171 13.32 7.32 0.49
N LEU A 172 12.77 8.10 1.42
CA LEU A 172 13.57 8.59 2.54
C LEU A 172 13.93 7.43 3.50
N HIS A 173 12.96 6.60 3.86
CA HIS A 173 13.13 5.46 4.76
C HIS A 173 12.58 4.18 4.13
N LEU A 174 13.45 3.19 3.92
CA LEU A 174 13.08 1.87 3.43
C LEU A 174 13.22 0.85 4.56
N ASN A 175 12.14 0.13 4.84
CA ASN A 175 12.10 -0.97 5.80
C ASN A 175 11.74 -2.26 5.07
N ILE A 176 12.59 -3.29 5.17
CA ILE A 176 12.31 -4.60 4.57
C ILE A 176 12.40 -5.66 5.67
N GLU A 177 11.26 -6.27 6.00
CA GLU A 177 11.16 -7.27 7.06
C GLU A 177 10.73 -8.63 6.52
N GLY A 178 11.30 -9.69 7.10
CA GLY A 178 11.01 -11.09 6.75
C GLY A 178 11.76 -11.62 5.53
N ALA A 179 12.30 -10.75 4.67
CA ALA A 179 12.97 -11.15 3.44
C ALA A 179 14.49 -10.97 3.51
N THR A 180 15.22 -11.94 2.96
CA THR A 180 16.61 -11.70 2.56
C THR A 180 16.62 -10.97 1.23
N VAL A 181 17.34 -9.86 1.14
CA VAL A 181 17.50 -9.10 -0.10
C VAL A 181 18.88 -9.38 -0.67
N ALA A 182 18.92 -9.84 -1.93
CA ALA A 182 20.18 -10.03 -2.64
C ALA A 182 20.69 -8.69 -3.19
N HIS A 183 22.01 -8.55 -3.31
CA HIS A 183 22.65 -7.44 -3.99
C HIS A 183 23.29 -7.93 -5.30
N ASP A 184 23.19 -7.13 -6.36
CA ASP A 184 23.88 -7.39 -7.63
C ASP A 184 24.96 -6.31 -7.88
N PRO A 185 26.25 -6.65 -7.69
CA PRO A 185 27.33 -5.69 -7.86
C PRO A 185 27.43 -5.09 -9.26
N SER A 186 26.94 -5.80 -10.29
CA SER A 186 26.98 -5.31 -11.68
C SER A 186 26.00 -4.16 -11.93
N LEU A 187 24.99 -4.00 -11.06
CA LEU A 187 23.98 -2.96 -11.14
C LEU A 187 24.31 -1.72 -10.29
N LEU A 188 25.23 -1.82 -9.33
CA LEU A 188 25.63 -0.71 -8.44
C LEU A 188 26.02 0.56 -9.20
N SER A 189 26.79 0.41 -10.29
CA SER A 189 27.26 1.55 -11.10
C SER A 189 26.14 2.25 -11.88
N LYS A 190 24.97 1.60 -12.00
CA LYS A 190 23.79 2.10 -12.71
C LYS A 190 22.65 2.47 -11.76
N PHE A 191 22.83 2.26 -10.45
CA PHE A 191 21.81 2.51 -9.46
C PHE A 191 21.64 4.02 -9.26
N THR A 192 20.42 4.51 -9.53
CA THR A 192 20.04 5.92 -9.37
C THR A 192 19.02 6.13 -8.25
N GLY A 193 18.60 5.07 -7.56
CA GLY A 193 17.67 5.17 -6.44
C GLY A 193 18.24 6.01 -5.29
N GLN A 194 17.40 6.85 -4.70
CA GLN A 194 17.72 7.69 -3.55
C GLN A 194 17.06 7.10 -2.31
N ILE A 195 17.85 6.35 -1.51
CA ILE A 195 17.41 5.75 -0.25
C ILE A 195 18.28 6.30 0.88
N ARG A 196 17.69 7.06 1.81
CA ARG A 196 18.48 7.73 2.87
C ARG A 196 18.75 6.84 4.08
N SER A 197 17.84 5.91 4.36
CA SER A 197 17.96 4.97 5.47
C SER A 197 17.34 3.64 5.07
N LEU A 198 18.08 2.56 5.35
CA LEU A 198 17.64 1.18 5.21
C LEU A 198 17.58 0.56 6.60
N LYS A 199 16.47 -0.08 6.92
CA LYS A 199 16.25 -0.84 8.15
C LYS A 199 15.86 -2.28 7.81
#